data_AF-A0A1G3KHQ5-F1
#
_entry.id   AF-A0A1G3KHQ5-F1
#
_cell.length_a   1.000
_cell.length_b   1.000
_cell.length_c   1.000
_cell.angle_alpha   90.00
_cell.angle_beta   90.00
_cell.angle_gamma   90.00
#
_symmetry.space_group_name_H-M   'P 1'
#
loop_
_entity.id
_entity.type
_entity.pdbx_description
1 polymer ?
#
loop_
_entity_poly.entity_id
_entity_poly.type
_entity_poly.pdbx_seq_one_letter_code
_entity_poly.pdbx_strand_id
1 'polypeptide(L)'
;MNIAGFNDRAHELISGALDRSEDRIGRNGVCPANQAADYLTTKYIEACASIIRGGVAYLAADERIGADIFLSKLGDARFNRLVPRTQTMCAEHLSQHTHVYFPNYHTLLRLAYLHVLRNCGQTPFHSHGVVLLAAAKLPGVITDIRRECRRRGLSYDRVLVPIPIKESKSITLKISSYN
;
A
#
# COMPACT_ATOMS: atom_id res chain seq x y z
N MET A 1 -22.91 -2.69 7.52
CA MET A 1 -21.92 -1.78 8.13
C MET A 1 -21.48 -0.84 7.01
N ASN A 2 -21.82 0.45 7.08
CA ASN A 2 -21.53 1.38 5.99
C ASN A 2 -20.05 1.82 6.12
N ILE A 3 -19.21 1.44 5.17
CA ILE A 3 -17.78 1.82 5.18
C ILE A 3 -17.71 3.27 4.69
N ALA A 4 -17.22 4.18 5.52
CA ALA A 4 -17.09 5.58 5.14
C ALA A 4 -16.16 5.73 3.93
N GLY A 5 -16.58 6.49 2.91
CA GLY A 5 -15.82 6.69 1.67
C GLY A 5 -15.93 5.56 0.65
N PHE A 6 -16.70 4.51 0.94
CA PHE A 6 -16.86 3.39 0.02
C PHE A 6 -17.68 3.80 -1.21
N ASN A 7 -17.15 3.49 -2.38
CA ASN A 7 -17.71 3.83 -3.68
C ASN A 7 -18.10 2.54 -4.40
N ASP A 8 -19.40 2.22 -4.41
CA ASP A 8 -19.92 0.98 -4.98
C ASP A 8 -19.56 0.82 -6.47
N ARG A 9 -19.53 1.92 -7.22
CA ARG A 9 -19.13 1.88 -8.63
C ARG A 9 -17.66 1.54 -8.80
N ALA A 10 -16.79 2.08 -7.95
CA ALA A 10 -15.38 1.71 -7.96
C ALA A 10 -15.22 0.23 -7.58
N HIS A 11 -15.97 -0.22 -6.58
CA HIS A 11 -15.97 -1.61 -6.12
C HIS A 11 -16.36 -2.59 -7.23
N GLU A 12 -17.48 -2.36 -7.92
CA GLU A 12 -17.91 -3.22 -9.04
C GLU A 12 -16.84 -3.35 -10.14
N LEU A 13 -16.19 -2.24 -10.48
CA LEU A 13 -15.14 -2.22 -11.50
C LEU A 13 -13.89 -2.98 -11.06
N ILE A 14 -13.45 -2.77 -9.82
CA ILE A 14 -12.26 -3.43 -9.24
C ILE A 14 -12.52 -4.92 -9.07
N SER A 15 -13.61 -5.31 -8.42
CA SER A 15 -13.98 -6.71 -8.21
C SER A 15 -14.08 -7.45 -9.54
N GLY A 16 -14.77 -6.87 -10.52
CA GLY A 16 -14.85 -7.48 -11.84
C GLY A 16 -13.49 -7.62 -12.54
N ALA A 17 -12.57 -6.67 -12.37
CA ALA A 17 -11.22 -6.77 -12.92
C ALA A 17 -10.37 -7.84 -12.22
N LEU A 18 -10.51 -7.97 -10.90
CA LEU A 18 -9.85 -9.01 -10.10
C LEU A 18 -10.37 -10.40 -10.46
N ASP A 19 -11.69 -10.61 -10.49
CA ASP A 19 -12.31 -11.90 -10.85
C ASP A 19 -11.84 -12.38 -12.23
N ARG A 20 -11.84 -11.48 -13.23
CA ARG A 20 -11.33 -11.79 -14.58
C ARG A 20 -9.84 -12.12 -14.59
N SER A 21 -9.07 -11.50 -13.69
CA SER A 21 -7.64 -11.74 -13.57
C SER A 21 -7.35 -13.09 -12.91
N GLU A 22 -8.10 -13.47 -11.88
CA GLU A 22 -8.03 -14.78 -11.24
C GLU A 22 -8.36 -15.90 -12.24
N ASP A 23 -9.46 -15.74 -12.98
CA ASP A 23 -9.83 -16.62 -14.08
C ASP A 23 -8.69 -16.82 -15.09
N ARG A 24 -8.04 -15.71 -15.49
CA ARG A 24 -6.95 -15.77 -16.46
C ARG A 24 -5.70 -16.43 -15.88
N ILE A 25 -5.36 -16.14 -14.62
CA ILE A 25 -4.22 -16.76 -13.92
C ILE A 25 -4.41 -18.28 -13.86
N GLY A 26 -5.62 -18.73 -13.51
CA GLY A 26 -5.98 -20.14 -13.49
C GLY A 26 -5.90 -20.80 -14.87
N ARG A 27 -6.51 -20.17 -15.90
CA ARG A 27 -6.48 -20.69 -17.29
C ARG A 27 -5.06 -20.78 -17.87
N ASN A 28 -4.20 -19.81 -17.54
CA ASN A 28 -2.83 -19.77 -18.05
C ASN A 28 -1.87 -20.65 -17.23
N GLY A 29 -2.33 -21.30 -16.16
CA GLY A 29 -1.49 -22.15 -15.31
C GLY A 29 -0.41 -21.39 -14.53
N VAL A 30 -0.60 -20.08 -14.28
CA VAL A 30 0.40 -19.26 -13.58
C VAL A 30 0.51 -19.67 -12.11
N CYS A 31 -0.62 -19.99 -11.48
CA CYS A 31 -0.68 -20.59 -10.15
C CYS A 31 -1.95 -21.44 -9.98
N PRO A 32 -2.00 -22.31 -8.96
CA PRO A 32 -3.24 -23.00 -8.57
C PRO A 32 -4.36 -22.00 -8.27
N ALA A 33 -5.60 -22.35 -8.62
CA ALA A 33 -6.76 -21.47 -8.44
C ALA A 33 -6.97 -21.04 -6.98
N ASN A 34 -6.71 -21.94 -6.02
CA ASN A 34 -6.79 -21.65 -4.59
C ASN A 34 -5.70 -20.68 -4.09
N GLN A 35 -4.70 -20.36 -4.90
CA GLN A 35 -3.62 -19.42 -4.58
C GLN A 35 -3.71 -18.12 -5.40
N ALA A 36 -4.69 -17.98 -6.31
CA ALA A 36 -4.79 -16.83 -7.21
C ALA A 36 -4.94 -15.51 -6.45
N ALA A 37 -5.79 -15.48 -5.42
CA ALA A 37 -6.00 -14.30 -4.58
C ALA A 37 -4.71 -13.86 -3.84
N ASP A 38 -3.96 -14.81 -3.27
CA ASP A 38 -2.69 -14.54 -2.58
C ASP A 38 -1.60 -14.09 -3.57
N TYR A 39 -1.60 -14.67 -4.77
CA TYR A 39 -0.72 -14.25 -5.85
C TYR A 39 -1.01 -12.81 -6.28
N LEU A 40 -2.28 -12.45 -6.51
CA LEU A 40 -2.68 -11.09 -6.84
C LEU A 40 -2.34 -10.11 -5.72
N THR A 41 -2.56 -10.50 -4.46
CA THR A 41 -2.19 -9.70 -3.29
C THR A 41 -0.68 -9.42 -3.27
N THR A 42 0.13 -10.44 -3.56
CA THR A 42 1.59 -10.30 -3.65
C THR A 42 1.98 -9.35 -4.78
N LYS A 43 1.33 -9.45 -5.95
CA LYS A 43 1.55 -8.53 -7.08
C LYS A 43 1.16 -7.10 -6.78
N TYR A 44 0.09 -6.89 -6.01
CA TYR A 44 -0.30 -5.57 -5.53
C TYR A 44 0.77 -4.98 -4.60
N ILE A 45 1.26 -5.77 -3.63
CA ILE A 45 2.35 -5.37 -2.71
C ILE A 45 3.62 -5.01 -3.51
N GLU A 46 4.01 -5.83 -4.48
CA GLU A 46 5.16 -5.58 -5.36
C GLU A 46 5.00 -4.27 -6.15
N ALA A 47 3.83 -4.03 -6.72
CA ALA A 47 3.54 -2.80 -7.47
C ALA A 47 3.69 -1.56 -6.57
N CYS A 48 3.07 -1.55 -5.39
CA CYS A 48 3.17 -0.45 -4.43
C CYS A 48 4.61 -0.26 -3.95
N ALA A 49 5.27 -1.34 -3.55
CA ALA A 49 6.65 -1.29 -3.08
C ALA A 49 7.63 -0.81 -4.16
N SER A 50 7.36 -1.07 -5.45
CA SER A 50 8.21 -0.60 -6.54
C SER A 50 8.20 0.92 -6.68
N ILE A 51 7.07 1.57 -6.41
CA ILE A 51 6.90 3.02 -6.48
C ILE A 51 7.48 3.71 -5.24
N ILE A 52 7.29 3.12 -4.07
CA ILE A 52 7.77 3.67 -2.80
C ILE A 52 9.31 3.51 -2.65
N ARG A 53 9.93 2.60 -3.40
CA ARG A 53 11.36 2.28 -3.30
C ARG A 53 12.24 3.52 -3.48
N GLY A 54 13.20 3.69 -2.57
CA GLY A 54 14.12 4.83 -2.60
C GLY A 54 13.56 6.11 -1.97
N GLY A 55 12.28 6.09 -1.58
CA GLY A 55 11.68 7.14 -0.77
C GLY A 55 12.28 7.21 0.63
N VAL A 56 12.21 8.41 1.22
CA VAL A 56 12.58 8.64 2.63
C VAL A 56 11.43 8.28 3.57
N ALA A 57 10.19 8.39 3.08
CA ALA A 57 8.97 8.18 3.83
C ALA A 57 7.91 7.48 2.98
N TYR A 58 6.95 6.82 3.63
CA TYR A 58 5.72 6.40 2.96
C TYR A 58 4.80 7.59 2.67
N LEU A 59 4.30 7.68 1.43
CA LEU A 59 3.25 8.62 1.02
C LEU A 59 2.04 7.84 0.50
N ALA A 60 0.83 8.22 0.94
CA ALA A 60 -0.41 7.60 0.45
C ALA A 60 -0.62 7.78 -1.07
N ALA A 61 -0.08 8.88 -1.63
CA ALA A 61 -0.10 9.12 -3.07
C ALA A 61 0.73 8.07 -3.86
N ASP A 62 1.85 7.61 -3.30
CA ASP A 62 2.70 6.60 -3.94
C ASP A 62 1.99 5.24 -3.96
N GLU A 63 1.28 4.89 -2.89
CA GLU A 63 0.45 3.67 -2.87
C GLU A 63 -0.69 3.75 -3.89
N ARG A 64 -1.35 4.91 -4.03
CA ARG A 64 -2.38 5.12 -5.07
C ARG A 64 -1.80 4.92 -6.47
N ILE A 65 -0.60 5.44 -6.76
CA ILE A 65 0.08 5.23 -8.04
C ILE A 65 0.41 3.75 -8.23
N GLY A 66 0.89 3.07 -7.18
CA GLY A 66 1.11 1.63 -7.19
C GLY A 66 -0.15 0.82 -7.49
N ALA A 67 -1.28 1.21 -6.90
CA ALA A 67 -2.59 0.60 -7.15
C ALA A 67 -3.06 0.79 -8.60
N ASP A 68 -2.86 1.98 -9.17
CA ASP A 68 -3.19 2.29 -10.56
C ASP A 68 -2.36 1.43 -11.54
N ILE A 69 -1.05 1.33 -11.30
CA ILE A 69 -0.14 0.49 -12.08
C ILE A 69 -0.52 -0.99 -11.94
N PHE A 70 -0.87 -1.44 -10.74
CA PHE A 70 -1.33 -2.81 -10.51
C PHE A 70 -2.58 -3.11 -11.34
N LEU A 71 -3.62 -2.28 -11.25
CA LEU A 71 -4.87 -2.47 -11.98
C LEU A 71 -4.65 -2.44 -13.50
N SER A 72 -3.78 -1.55 -13.99
CA SER A 72 -3.43 -1.49 -15.41
C SER A 72 -2.69 -2.74 -15.92
N LYS A 73 -1.87 -3.34 -15.04
CA LYS A 73 -1.10 -4.57 -15.31
C LYS A 73 -1.92 -5.85 -15.13
N LEU A 74 -3.14 -5.77 -14.59
CA LEU A 74 -4.06 -6.90 -14.56
C LEU A 74 -4.45 -7.36 -15.95
N GLY A 75 -4.11 -6.65 -17.03
CA GLY A 75 -4.35 -7.09 -18.41
C GLY A 75 -5.83 -7.23 -18.75
N ASP A 76 -6.70 -6.56 -17.99
CA ASP A 76 -8.12 -6.48 -18.28
C ASP A 76 -8.36 -5.35 -19.29
N ALA A 77 -8.67 -5.74 -20.53
CA ALA A 77 -8.94 -4.80 -21.60
C ALA A 77 -10.13 -3.86 -21.28
N ARG A 78 -11.08 -4.30 -20.44
CA ARG A 78 -12.21 -3.46 -20.03
C ARG A 78 -11.76 -2.35 -19.09
N PHE A 79 -10.93 -2.69 -18.10
CA PHE A 79 -10.35 -1.72 -17.18
C PHE A 79 -9.45 -0.71 -17.90
N ASN A 80 -8.60 -1.18 -18.83
CA ASN A 80 -7.66 -0.33 -19.56
C ASN A 80 -8.34 0.65 -20.53
N ARG A 81 -9.60 0.41 -20.91
CA ARG A 81 -10.40 1.31 -21.75
C ARG A 81 -11.19 2.35 -20.95
N LEU A 82 -11.17 2.28 -19.62
CA LEU A 82 -11.84 3.26 -18.78
C LEU A 82 -11.19 4.64 -18.94
N VAL A 83 -12.00 5.68 -18.76
CA VAL A 83 -11.51 7.07 -18.74
C VAL A 83 -10.51 7.23 -17.57
N PRO A 84 -9.40 7.97 -17.74
CA PRO A 84 -8.34 8.09 -16.71
C PRO A 84 -8.84 8.52 -15.32
N ARG A 85 -9.88 9.38 -15.27
CA ARG A 85 -10.51 9.79 -14.00
C ARG A 85 -11.14 8.61 -13.27
N THR A 86 -11.77 7.69 -13.99
CA THR A 86 -12.37 6.48 -13.43
C THR A 86 -11.29 5.50 -12.97
N GLN A 87 -10.21 5.35 -13.73
CA GLN A 87 -9.06 4.52 -13.32
C GLN A 87 -8.45 5.04 -12.01
N THR A 88 -8.25 6.36 -11.92
CA THR A 88 -7.75 7.03 -10.70
C THR A 88 -8.68 6.79 -9.50
N MET A 89 -9.99 6.91 -9.70
CA MET A 89 -10.99 6.61 -8.66
C MET A 89 -10.90 5.16 -8.18
N CYS A 90 -10.73 4.19 -9.10
CA CYS A 90 -10.54 2.79 -8.73
C CYS A 90 -9.24 2.56 -7.96
N ALA A 91 -8.14 3.19 -8.39
CA ALA A 91 -6.85 3.07 -7.72
C ALA A 91 -6.87 3.66 -6.29
N GLU A 92 -7.54 4.79 -6.10
CA GLU A 92 -7.76 5.40 -4.79
C GLU A 92 -8.62 4.51 -3.88
N HIS A 93 -9.71 3.99 -4.42
CA HIS A 93 -10.60 3.11 -3.66
C HIS A 93 -9.91 1.79 -3.28
N LEU A 94 -9.10 1.23 -4.18
CA LEU A 94 -8.30 0.03 -3.91
C LEU A 94 -7.28 0.26 -2.78
N SER A 95 -6.55 1.39 -2.79
CA SER A 95 -5.52 1.66 -1.78
C SER A 95 -6.11 1.95 -0.40
N GLN A 96 -7.26 2.62 -0.34
CA GLN A 96 -7.97 2.91 0.91
C GLN A 96 -8.65 1.67 1.51
N HIS A 97 -9.20 0.79 0.67
CA HIS A 97 -9.96 -0.38 1.08
C HIS A 97 -9.26 -1.70 0.71
N THR A 98 -7.94 -1.74 0.83
CA THR A 98 -7.09 -2.89 0.48
C THR A 98 -7.56 -4.21 1.13
N HIS A 99 -8.02 -4.15 2.38
CA HIS A 99 -8.53 -5.30 3.13
C HIS A 99 -9.82 -5.91 2.56
N VAL A 100 -10.60 -5.15 1.78
CA VAL A 100 -11.82 -5.64 1.11
C VAL A 100 -11.46 -6.53 -0.06
N TYR A 101 -10.42 -6.16 -0.83
CA TYR A 101 -10.01 -6.87 -2.04
C TYR A 101 -8.98 -7.96 -1.77
N PHE A 102 -8.21 -7.82 -0.69
CA PHE A 102 -7.11 -8.71 -0.34
C PHE A 102 -7.21 -9.10 1.14
N PRO A 103 -8.01 -10.14 1.48
CA PRO A 103 -8.21 -10.56 2.87
C PRO A 103 -6.91 -10.90 3.61
N ASN A 104 -5.94 -11.49 2.90
CA ASN A 104 -4.64 -11.88 3.44
C ASN A 104 -3.55 -10.80 3.33
N TYR A 105 -3.91 -9.55 2.99
CA TYR A 105 -2.96 -8.47 2.70
C TYR A 105 -1.93 -8.25 3.81
N HIS A 106 -2.36 -8.11 5.06
CA HIS A 106 -1.44 -7.87 6.18
C HIS A 106 -0.52 -9.06 6.45
N THR A 107 -1.03 -10.28 6.31
CA THR A 107 -0.24 -11.51 6.49
C THR A 107 0.86 -11.59 5.44
N LEU A 108 0.51 -11.40 4.16
CA LEU A 108 1.47 -11.45 3.06
C LEU A 108 2.47 -10.29 3.11
N LEU A 109 2.02 -9.08 3.50
CA LEU A 109 2.91 -7.94 3.70
C LEU A 109 3.91 -8.20 4.84
N ARG A 110 3.49 -8.84 5.93
CA ARG A 110 4.39 -9.22 7.02
C ARG A 110 5.44 -10.23 6.56
N LEU A 111 5.04 -11.24 5.79
CA LEU A 111 5.96 -12.24 5.24
C LEU A 111 6.97 -11.59 4.28
N ALA A 112 6.51 -10.72 3.38
CA ALA A 112 7.37 -9.97 2.48
C ALA A 112 8.37 -9.09 3.25
N TYR A 113 7.91 -8.39 4.29
CA TYR A 113 8.77 -7.59 5.17
C TYR A 113 9.86 -8.44 5.85
N LEU A 114 9.50 -9.58 6.44
CA LEU A 114 10.46 -10.48 7.09
C LEU A 114 11.48 -11.04 6.09
N HIS A 115 11.03 -11.37 4.87
CA HIS A 115 11.91 -11.82 3.79
C HIS A 115 12.93 -10.74 3.41
N VAL A 116 12.50 -9.47 3.27
CA VAL A 116 13.39 -8.34 3.01
C VAL A 116 14.38 -8.15 4.16
N LEU A 117 13.94 -8.20 5.42
CA LEU A 117 14.85 -8.07 6.57
C LEU A 117 15.93 -9.15 6.62
N ARG A 118 15.57 -10.39 6.26
CA ARG A 118 16.49 -11.53 6.24
C ARG A 118 17.52 -11.43 5.11
N ASN A 119 17.13 -10.87 3.97
CA ASN A 119 17.93 -10.90 2.74
C ASN A 119 18.66 -9.58 2.43
N CYS A 120 18.19 -8.45 2.94
CA CYS A 120 18.96 -7.21 2.87
C CYS A 120 20.13 -7.29 3.85
N GLY A 121 21.36 -7.37 3.31
CA GLY A 121 22.60 -7.30 4.08
C GLY A 121 22.88 -5.90 4.63
N GLN A 122 24.02 -5.33 4.24
CA GLN A 122 24.48 -4.00 4.67
C GLN A 122 23.83 -2.83 3.89
N THR A 123 23.10 -3.11 2.81
CA THR A 123 22.36 -2.07 2.06
C THR A 123 21.26 -1.44 2.92
N PRO A 124 20.91 -0.15 2.69
CA PRO A 124 19.93 0.55 3.49
C PRO A 124 18.52 -0.04 3.28
N PHE A 125 18.20 -1.10 4.03
CA PHE A 125 16.91 -1.79 3.93
C PHE A 125 15.73 -0.88 4.28
N HIS A 126 15.98 0.22 5.00
CA HIS A 126 14.97 1.18 5.43
C HIS A 126 14.38 2.00 4.27
N SER A 127 15.08 2.12 3.13
CA SER A 127 14.54 2.73 1.91
C SER A 127 13.87 1.71 0.96
N HIS A 128 13.78 0.44 1.38
CA HIS A 128 13.09 -0.58 0.61
C HIS A 128 11.58 -0.33 0.67
N GLY A 129 10.89 -0.29 -0.48
CA GLY A 129 9.47 0.06 -0.53
C GLY A 129 8.57 -0.87 0.28
N VAL A 130 8.87 -2.18 0.35
CA VAL A 130 8.16 -3.13 1.23
C VAL A 130 8.30 -2.76 2.70
N VAL A 131 9.46 -2.26 3.12
CA VAL A 131 9.73 -1.88 4.51
C VAL A 131 8.94 -0.62 4.87
N LEU A 132 8.93 0.38 3.98
CA LEU A 132 8.14 1.61 4.16
C LEU A 132 6.63 1.32 4.14
N LEU A 133 6.16 0.46 3.24
CA LEU A 133 4.75 0.04 3.17
C LEU A 133 4.34 -0.74 4.43
N ALA A 134 5.17 -1.68 4.89
CA ALA A 134 4.94 -2.43 6.12
C ALA A 134 4.94 -1.51 7.35
N ALA A 135 5.84 -0.51 7.40
CA ALA A 135 5.89 0.47 8.47
C ALA A 135 4.60 1.30 8.57
N ALA A 136 3.97 1.62 7.44
CA ALA A 136 2.74 2.39 7.39
C ALA A 136 1.49 1.56 7.72
N LYS A 137 1.44 0.28 7.31
CA LYS A 137 0.22 -0.54 7.38
C LYS A 137 0.17 -1.52 8.55
N LEU A 138 1.32 -1.95 9.07
CA LEU A 138 1.38 -2.98 10.11
C LEU A 138 1.74 -2.38 11.48
N PRO A 139 1.04 -2.79 12.56
CA PRO A 139 1.37 -2.35 13.90
C PRO A 139 2.75 -2.88 14.32
N GLY A 140 3.51 -2.05 15.05
CA GLY A 140 4.80 -2.41 15.62
C GLY A 140 5.99 -2.44 14.65
N VAL A 141 5.77 -2.45 13.32
CA VAL A 141 6.87 -2.53 12.33
C VAL A 141 7.83 -1.34 12.41
N ILE A 142 7.35 -0.12 12.67
CA ILE A 142 8.22 1.05 12.87
C ILE A 142 9.21 0.81 14.02
N THR A 143 8.74 0.22 15.12
CA THR A 143 9.58 -0.11 16.28
C THR A 143 10.58 -1.20 15.95
N ASP A 144 10.16 -2.23 15.21
CA ASP A 144 11.02 -3.31 14.72
C ASP A 144 12.15 -2.76 13.84
N ILE A 145 11.82 -1.90 12.87
CA ILE A 145 12.79 -1.24 11.99
C ILE A 145 13.80 -0.42 12.81
N ARG A 146 13.33 0.38 13.77
CA ARG A 146 14.21 1.17 14.65
C ARG A 146 15.15 0.30 15.47
N ARG A 147 14.67 -0.84 15.99
CA ARG A 147 15.50 -1.80 16.70
C ARG A 147 16.56 -2.39 15.77
N GLU A 148 16.17 -2.70 14.54
CA GLU A 148 17.05 -3.31 13.55
C GLU A 148 18.12 -2.34 13.02
N CYS A 149 17.78 -1.08 12.78
CA CYS A 149 18.76 -0.04 12.45
C CYS A 149 19.81 0.12 13.56
N ARG A 150 19.38 0.16 14.83
CA ARG A 150 20.29 0.22 15.99
C ARG A 150 21.20 -1.00 16.06
N ARG A 151 20.66 -2.21 15.85
CA ARG A 151 21.43 -3.46 15.83
C ARG A 151 22.52 -3.45 14.75
N ARG A 152 22.27 -2.78 13.63
CA ARG A 152 23.18 -2.68 12.48
C ARG A 152 24.09 -1.44 12.50
N GLY A 153 24.01 -0.58 13.53
CA GLY A 153 24.81 0.63 13.61
C GLY A 153 24.47 1.71 12.56
N LEU A 154 23.25 1.68 12.00
CA LEU A 154 22.82 2.63 10.98
C LEU A 154 22.26 3.92 11.61
N SER A 155 22.69 5.07 11.09
CA SER A 155 22.13 6.39 11.42
C SER A 155 20.65 6.44 11.04
N TYR A 156 19.77 6.62 12.01
CA TYR A 156 18.33 6.63 11.79
C TYR A 156 17.85 8.03 11.42
N ASP A 157 17.28 8.18 10.23
CA ASP A 157 16.50 9.38 9.88
C ASP A 157 15.08 9.25 10.45
N ARG A 158 14.59 10.31 11.12
CA ARG A 158 13.39 10.24 11.96
C ARG A 158 12.08 10.13 11.17
N VAL A 159 12.12 10.24 9.84
CA VAL A 159 10.97 10.55 8.98
C VAL A 159 10.50 9.37 8.13
N LEU A 160 10.56 8.12 8.62
CA LEU A 160 10.13 6.96 7.82
C LEU A 160 8.61 6.92 7.54
N VAL A 161 7.80 7.47 8.44
CA VAL A 161 6.34 7.57 8.28
C VAL A 161 5.89 8.88 8.92
N PRO A 162 5.23 9.80 8.20
CA PRO A 162 4.62 10.97 8.80
C PRO A 162 3.63 10.52 9.87
N ILE A 163 3.77 11.02 11.10
CA ILE A 163 2.75 10.79 12.13
C ILE A 163 1.51 11.56 11.67
N PRO A 164 0.32 10.91 11.56
CA PRO A 164 -0.89 11.65 11.26
C PRO A 164 -1.08 12.73 12.33
N ILE A 165 -1.16 13.99 11.89
CA ILE A 165 -1.40 15.13 12.77
C ILE A 165 -2.76 14.87 13.42
N LYS A 166 -2.77 14.41 14.68
CA LYS A 166 -3.97 14.51 15.50
C LYS A 166 -4.31 15.98 15.58
N GLU A 167 -5.50 16.36 15.12
CA GLU A 167 -6.00 17.73 15.11
C GLU A 167 -5.51 18.50 16.32
N SER A 168 -4.49 19.33 16.09
CA SER A 168 -4.01 20.28 17.07
C SER A 168 -5.20 21.20 17.33
N LYS A 169 -5.79 21.10 18.53
CA LYS A 169 -6.84 22.00 18.99
C LYS A 169 -6.47 23.42 18.56
N SER A 170 -7.34 24.03 17.76
CA SER A 170 -7.17 25.37 17.25
C SER A 170 -6.83 26.30 18.40
N ILE A 171 -5.60 26.80 18.44
CA ILE A 171 -5.21 27.83 19.40
C ILE A 171 -5.92 29.09 18.92
N THR A 172 -7.06 29.39 19.52
CA THR A 172 -7.75 30.67 19.34
C THR A 172 -6.87 31.74 19.99
N LEU A 173 -6.06 32.43 19.19
CA LEU A 173 -5.35 33.62 19.63
C LEU A 173 -6.40 34.71 19.89
N LYS A 174 -6.72 34.94 21.16
CA LYS A 174 -7.43 36.16 21.58
C LYS A 174 -6.49 37.33 21.36
N ILE A 175 -6.73 38.09 20.29
CA ILE A 175 -6.12 39.40 20.10
C ILE A 175 -6.73 40.32 21.17
N SER A 176 -5.95 40.64 22.19
CA SER A 176 -6.27 41.71 23.14
C SER A 176 -5.95 43.03 22.46
N SER A 177 -6.97 43.68 21.89
CA SER A 177 -6.90 45.07 21.48
C SER A 177 -6.68 45.95 22.72
N TYR A 178 -5.48 46.51 22.86
CA TYR A 178 -5.25 47.66 23.73
C TYR A 178 -5.31 48.94 22.89
N ASN A 179 -6.16 49.84 23.39
CA ASN A 179 -6.41 51.25 23.01
C ASN A 179 -7.23 51.50 21.76
#